data_AF-X0WQG2-F1
#
_entry.id   AF-X0WQG2-F1
#
_cell.length_a   1.000
_cell.length_b   1.000
_cell.length_c   1.000
_cell.angle_alpha   90.00
_cell.angle_beta   90.00
_cell.angle_gamma   90.00
#
_symmetry.space_group_name_H-M   'P 1'
#
loop_
_entity.id
_entity.type
_entity.pdbx_description
1 polymer ?
#
loop_
_entity_poly.entity_id
_entity_poly.type
_entity_poly.pdbx_seq_one_letter_code
_entity_poly.pdbx_strand_id
1 'polypeptide(L)'
;MKIIDDLLSTLNSKATVRGILQGPYWTAVLTRNCGLASTPHEAGHHQGDAPVRDAGRLMDKGALELAQMARSGSTLEAAIGVATINSLIEVDEQQCID
;
A
#
# COMPACT_ATOMS: atom_id res chain seq x y z
N MET A 1 15.53 0.47 -0.12
CA MET A 1 15.53 1.64 -1.03
C MET A 1 15.45 2.85 -0.13
N LYS A 2 16.51 3.65 -0.01
CA LYS A 2 16.62 4.64 1.07
C LYS A 2 15.36 5.51 1.22
N ILE A 3 14.76 5.95 0.11
CA ILE A 3 13.54 6.76 0.13
C ILE A 3 12.31 6.05 0.75
N ILE A 4 12.10 4.75 0.47
CA ILE A 4 10.99 3.99 1.06
C ILE A 4 11.23 3.79 2.55
N ASP A 5 12.50 3.57 2.93
CA ASP A 5 12.89 3.40 4.34
C ASP A 5 12.68 4.69 5.12
N ASP A 6 13.07 5.82 4.53
CA ASP A 6 12.86 7.17 5.08
C ASP A 6 11.36 7.47 5.22
N LEU A 7 10.53 7.18 4.20
CA LEU A 7 9.08 7.33 4.27
C LEU A 7 8.46 6.49 5.38
N LEU A 8 8.82 5.20 5.47
CA LEU A 8 8.28 4.31 6.51
C LEU A 8 8.64 4.79 7.92
N SER A 9 9.78 5.48 8.10
CA SER A 9 10.22 6.01 9.39
C SER A 9 9.38 7.19 9.90
N THR A 10 8.68 7.90 9.01
CA THR A 10 7.85 9.05 9.38
C THR A 10 6.39 8.68 9.68
N LEU A 11 5.97 7.45 9.36
CA LEU A 11 4.57 7.05 9.45
C LEU A 11 4.12 6.75 10.88
N ASN A 12 2.97 7.32 11.24
CA ASN A 12 2.25 6.91 12.44
C ASN A 12 1.46 5.61 12.16
N SER A 13 1.99 4.48 12.60
CA SER A 13 1.42 3.14 12.35
C SER A 13 0.18 2.78 13.18
N LYS A 14 -0.28 3.64 14.11
CA LYS A 14 -1.45 3.38 14.98
C LYS A 14 -2.80 3.53 14.23
N ALA A 15 -3.02 2.75 13.18
CA ALA A 15 -4.24 2.77 12.39
C ALA A 15 -4.73 1.36 12.09
N THR A 16 -6.04 1.17 12.14
CA THR A 16 -6.68 -0.08 11.68
C THR A 16 -6.87 -0.02 10.17
N VAL A 17 -6.56 -1.13 9.50
CA VAL A 17 -6.85 -1.31 8.08
C VAL A 17 -8.33 -1.67 7.93
N ARG A 18 -9.08 -0.85 7.21
CA ARG A 18 -10.54 -0.98 7.04
C ARG A 18 -10.96 -1.53 5.69
N GLY A 19 -10.07 -1.48 4.70
CA GLY A 19 -10.36 -1.97 3.36
C GLY A 19 -9.13 -1.97 2.46
N ILE A 20 -9.06 -2.95 1.57
CA ILE A 20 -8.04 -3.07 0.54
C ILE A 20 -8.74 -3.48 -0.74
N LEU A 21 -8.55 -2.71 -1.81
CA LEU A 21 -9.11 -2.98 -3.13
C LEU A 21 -8.00 -2.86 -4.17
N GLN A 22 -7.75 -3.92 -4.92
CA GLN A 22 -6.80 -3.91 -6.03
C GLN A 22 -7.57 -4.05 -7.33
N GLY A 23 -7.75 -2.91 -8.01
CA GLY A 23 -8.32 -2.85 -9.35
C GLY A 23 -7.25 -2.92 -10.44
N PRO A 24 -7.65 -2.97 -11.72
CA PRO A 24 -6.74 -3.14 -12.85
C PRO A 24 -5.73 -1.99 -13.04
N TYR A 25 -6.03 -0.80 -12.52
CA TYR A 25 -5.17 0.39 -12.67
C TYR A 25 -4.81 1.05 -11.34
N TRP A 26 -5.63 0.82 -10.31
CA TRP A 26 -5.50 1.47 -9.02
C TRP A 26 -5.64 0.45 -7.89
N THR A 27 -4.72 0.55 -6.94
CA THR A 27 -4.78 -0.12 -5.65
C THR A 27 -5.14 0.92 -4.60
N ALA A 28 -6.18 0.65 -3.81
CA ALA A 28 -6.67 1.49 -2.75
C ALA A 28 -6.55 0.79 -1.41
N VAL A 29 -6.05 1.50 -0.39
CA VAL A 29 -5.99 1.03 0.99
C VAL A 29 -6.62 2.09 1.89
N LEU A 30 -7.60 1.66 2.68
CA LEU A 30 -8.29 2.51 3.63
C LEU A 30 -7.77 2.23 5.05
N THR A 31 -7.09 3.20 5.64
CA THR A 31 -6.71 3.20 7.07
C THR A 31 -7.41 4.35 7.79
N ARG A 32 -6.70 5.40 8.22
CA ARG A 32 -7.29 6.68 8.66
C ARG A 32 -7.86 7.41 7.44
N ASN A 33 -7.04 7.56 6.41
CA ASN A 33 -7.40 8.10 5.10
C ASN A 33 -7.43 6.98 4.05
N CYS A 34 -7.83 7.31 2.82
CA CYS A 34 -7.76 6.40 1.68
C CYS A 34 -6.51 6.74 0.85
N GLY A 35 -5.56 5.81 0.80
CA GLY A 35 -4.37 5.94 -0.03
C GLY A 35 -4.53 5.18 -1.34
N LEU A 36 -4.00 5.76 -2.41
CA LEU A 36 -4.03 5.19 -3.75
C LEU A 36 -2.60 4.93 -4.26
N ALA A 37 -2.44 3.89 -5.06
CA ALA A 37 -1.25 3.63 -5.85
C ALA A 37 -1.65 3.07 -7.22
N SER A 38 -0.82 3.28 -8.24
CA SER A 38 -1.03 2.62 -9.52
C SER A 38 -0.85 1.11 -9.36
N THR A 39 -1.76 0.33 -9.95
CA THR A 39 -1.60 -1.12 -10.07
C THR A 39 -0.77 -1.40 -11.33
N PRO A 40 0.43 -1.97 -11.20
CA PRO A 40 1.26 -2.30 -12.35
C PRO A 40 0.59 -3.35 -13.22
N HIS A 41 0.62 -3.15 -14.53
CA HIS A 41 0.17 -4.16 -15.47
C HIS A 41 1.32 -5.15 -15.71
N GLU A 42 1.30 -6.29 -15.03
CA GLU A 42 2.25 -7.36 -15.33
C GLU A 42 1.79 -8.12 -16.58
N ALA A 43 2.51 -7.93 -17.69
CA ALA A 43 2.39 -8.78 -18.87
C ALA A 43 3.10 -10.12 -18.59
N GLY A 44 2.49 -10.99 -17.79
CA GLY A 44 3.10 -12.24 -17.34
C GLY A 44 2.08 -13.35 -17.11
N HIS A 45 2.48 -14.60 -17.41
CA HIS A 45 1.64 -15.77 -17.18
C HIS A 45 1.53 -16.04 -15.67
N HIS A 46 0.31 -16.02 -15.13
CA HIS A 46 -0.01 -16.37 -13.74
C HIS A 46 0.11 -17.89 -13.47
N GLN A 47 1.24 -18.51 -13.84
CA GLN A 47 1.47 -19.94 -13.58
C GLN A 47 2.19 -20.11 -12.24
N GLY A 48 1.45 -20.57 -11.22
CA GLY A 48 2.02 -21.19 -10.02
C GLY A 48 1.57 -20.56 -8.70
N ASP A 49 1.74 -19.25 -8.53
CA ASP A 49 1.55 -18.57 -7.24
C ASP A 49 0.50 -17.45 -7.29
N ALA A 50 -0.18 -17.25 -6.16
CA ALA A 50 -1.06 -16.12 -5.99
C ALA A 50 -0.23 -14.81 -6.10
N PRO A 51 -0.66 -13.83 -6.92
CA PRO A 51 0.11 -12.60 -7.17
C PRO A 51 0.40 -11.77 -5.91
N VAL A 52 -0.44 -11.95 -4.87
CA VAL A 52 -0.34 -11.32 -3.57
C VAL A 52 -0.43 -12.41 -2.50
N ARG A 53 0.60 -12.54 -1.67
CA ARG A 53 0.58 -13.49 -0.55
C ARG A 53 -0.46 -13.06 0.48
N ASP A 54 -1.11 -14.04 1.10
CA ASP A 54 -2.19 -13.81 2.09
C ASP A 54 -3.39 -13.00 1.55
N ALA A 55 -3.64 -13.03 0.24
CA ALA A 55 -4.87 -12.49 -0.34
C ALA A 55 -6.10 -13.02 0.43
N GLY A 56 -7.02 -12.12 0.79
CA GLY A 56 -8.17 -12.41 1.65
C GLY A 56 -7.92 -12.29 3.15
N ARG A 57 -6.66 -12.22 3.61
CA ARG A 57 -6.26 -12.07 5.03
C ARG A 57 -5.44 -10.80 5.30
N LEU A 58 -5.20 -9.98 4.29
CA LEU A 58 -4.38 -8.77 4.43
C LEU A 58 -4.94 -7.77 5.45
N MET A 59 -6.26 -7.75 5.68
CA MET A 59 -6.86 -6.87 6.69
C MET A 59 -6.55 -7.29 8.13
N ASP A 60 -6.08 -8.53 8.34
CA ASP A 60 -5.64 -9.02 9.66
C ASP A 60 -4.23 -8.50 10.02
N LYS A 61 -3.50 -7.96 9.03
CA LYS A 61 -2.15 -7.43 9.21
C LYS A 61 -2.17 -6.01 9.77
N GLY A 62 -1.09 -5.64 10.47
CA GLY A 62 -0.91 -4.27 10.94
C GLY A 62 -0.66 -3.29 9.78
N ALA A 63 -1.07 -2.03 9.93
CA ALA A 63 -0.87 -1.01 8.89
C ALA A 63 0.62 -0.81 8.52
N LEU A 64 1.54 -0.95 9.50
CA LEU A 64 2.97 -0.90 9.23
C LEU A 64 3.48 -2.12 8.44
N GLU A 65 2.95 -3.31 8.73
CA GLU A 65 3.30 -4.54 8.00
C GLU A 65 2.87 -4.43 6.54
N LEU A 66 1.66 -3.94 6.28
CA LEU A 66 1.20 -3.66 4.91
C LEU A 66 2.05 -2.59 4.23
N ALA A 67 2.38 -1.48 4.91
CA ALA A 67 3.23 -0.44 4.36
C ALA A 67 4.63 -0.97 3.96
N GLN A 68 5.19 -1.93 4.73
CA GLN A 68 6.45 -2.58 4.42
C GLN A 68 6.41 -3.42 3.14
N MET A 69 5.22 -3.83 2.67
CA MET A 69 5.06 -4.51 1.37
C MET A 69 5.53 -3.65 0.20
N ALA A 70 5.70 -2.33 0.38
CA ALA A 70 6.30 -1.44 -0.62
C ALA A 70 7.73 -1.86 -1.03
N ARG A 71 8.39 -2.71 -0.25
CA ARG A 71 9.70 -3.31 -0.54
C ARG A 71 9.62 -4.66 -1.25
N SER A 72 8.41 -5.18 -1.50
CA SER A 72 8.22 -6.50 -2.09
C SER A 72 8.77 -6.54 -3.52
N GLY A 73 9.27 -7.72 -3.92
CA GLY A 73 9.61 -8.00 -5.31
C GLY A 73 8.37 -8.24 -6.19
N SER A 74 7.20 -8.52 -5.60
CA SER A 74 5.93 -8.56 -6.33
C SER A 74 5.42 -7.12 -6.51
N THR A 75 5.18 -6.73 -7.75
CA THR A 75 4.74 -5.36 -8.05
C THR A 75 3.32 -5.10 -7.54
N LEU A 76 2.49 -6.14 -7.45
CA LEU A 76 1.13 -6.08 -6.89
C LEU A 76 1.15 -5.95 -5.36
N GLU A 77 2.08 -6.62 -4.67
CA GLU A 77 2.31 -6.40 -3.24
C GLU A 77 2.88 -4.99 -2.97
N ALA A 78 3.83 -4.56 -3.81
CA ALA A 78 4.40 -3.21 -3.70
C ALA A 78 3.34 -2.12 -3.87
N ALA A 79 2.40 -2.27 -4.80
CA ALA A 79 1.28 -1.35 -4.97
C ALA A 79 0.41 -1.25 -3.71
N ILE A 80 0.12 -2.37 -3.03
CA ILE A 80 -0.59 -2.38 -1.75
C ILE A 80 0.20 -1.62 -0.68
N GLY A 81 1.51 -1.84 -0.60
CA GLY A 81 2.36 -1.15 0.36
C GLY A 81 2.42 0.36 0.12
N VAL A 82 2.57 0.80 -1.14
CA VAL A 82 2.57 2.23 -1.49
C VAL A 82 1.20 2.86 -1.22
N ALA A 83 0.09 2.19 -1.55
CA ALA A 83 -1.24 2.67 -1.20
C ALA A 83 -1.43 2.77 0.33
N THR A 84 -0.86 1.84 1.10
CA THR A 84 -0.88 1.89 2.56
C THR A 84 -0.08 3.08 3.09
N ILE A 85 1.12 3.32 2.57
CA ILE A 85 1.94 4.52 2.89
C ILE A 85 1.11 5.78 2.66
N ASN A 86 0.51 5.92 1.47
CA ASN A 86 -0.30 7.08 1.11
C ASN A 86 -1.55 7.25 2.01
N SER A 87 -2.08 6.15 2.56
CA SER A 87 -3.22 6.20 3.49
C SER A 87 -2.83 6.69 4.90
N LEU A 88 -1.55 6.56 5.26
CA LEU A 88 -1.01 6.85 6.59
C LEU A 88 -0.30 8.21 6.67
N ILE A 89 0.07 8.80 5.53
CA ILE A 89 0.64 10.15 5.48
C ILE A 89 -0.39 11.15 5.99
N GLU A 90 0.00 11.95 6.98
CA GLU A 90 -0.76 13.09 7.44
C GLU A 90 -0.44 14.28 6.52
N VAL A 91 -1.47 14.87 5.94
CA VAL A 91 -1.34 16.02 5.04
C VAL A 91 -1.68 17.28 5.81
N ASP A 92 -0.77 18.24 5.82
CA ASP A 92 -1.05 19.59 6.31
C ASP A 92 -1.76 20.37 5.20
N GLU A 93 -3.09 20.37 5.23
CA GLU A 93 -3.92 21.06 4.23
C GLU A 93 -3.68 22.57 4.19
N GLN A 94 -3.11 23.18 5.25
CA GLN A 94 -2.77 24.62 5.25
C GLN A 94 -1.61 24.94 4.30
N GLN A 95 -0.81 23.95 3.93
CA GLN A 95 0.30 24.07 2.98
C GLN A 95 -0.11 23.73 1.54
N CYS A 96 -1.33 23.24 1.32
CA CYS A 96 -1.84 22.98 -0.01
C CYS A 96 -2.19 24.29 -0.72
N ILE A 97 -1.71 24.44 -1.95
CA ILE A 97 -2.04 25.54 -2.86
C ILE A 97 -2.86 25.00 -4.03
N ASP A 98 -3.79 25.81 -4.55
CA ASP A 98 -4.62 25.47 -5.72
C ASP A 98 -3.87 25.63 -7.05
#